data_AF-A0A2E9Y1J0-F1
#
_entry.id   AF-A0A2E9Y1J0-F1
#
_cell.length_a   1.000
_cell.length_b   1.000
_cell.length_c   1.000
_cell.angle_alpha   90.00
_cell.angle_beta   90.00
_cell.angle_gamma   90.00
#
_symmetry.space_group_name_H-M   'P 1'
#
loop_
_entity.id
_entity.type
_entity.pdbx_description
1 polymer ?
#
loop_
_entity_poly.entity_id
_entity_poly.type
_entity_poly.pdbx_seq_one_letter_code
_entity_poly.pdbx_strand_id
1 'polypeptide(L)'
;MDPTRNIASGGPGEGIGDDAAPARRFQFDPDRRQARVSPQYSRFVGMMKLLLPLLAFGLVVAVVIWPNEFREATGFHLSYVSSEDGSATELTMLRPRYLGTDARNRPFVVTADQATQDLKDQRQISLTRLQADISTVDGRWFTVMAATGVYHQQRQHLHLQGAINLFTDQGYEFNAEIVEIDLNIGQATSDQPVHGQGPFGTLRADRMEVEDFGQRLFFKGNVKMHIMAQGKG
;
A
#
# COMPACT_ATOMS: atom_id res chain seq x y z
N MET A 1 -46.04 77.65 -14.30
CA MET A 1 -47.47 77.36 -14.12
C MET A 1 -47.69 76.83 -12.72
N ASP A 2 -48.26 77.66 -11.85
CA ASP A 2 -49.11 77.26 -10.71
C ASP A 2 -50.53 77.09 -11.28
N PRO A 3 -51.44 76.26 -10.74
CA PRO A 3 -52.24 76.66 -9.56
C PRO A 3 -52.72 75.45 -8.69
N THR A 4 -52.89 75.52 -7.38
CA THR A 4 -54.09 75.99 -6.64
C THR A 4 -53.85 75.54 -5.19
N ARG A 5 -53.61 76.42 -4.21
CA ARG A 5 -54.57 77.27 -3.48
C ARG A 5 -55.68 76.44 -2.80
N ASN A 6 -55.62 76.27 -1.47
CA ASN A 6 -56.82 76.54 -0.67
C ASN A 6 -56.61 76.82 0.83
N ILE A 7 -57.07 78.02 1.18
CA ILE A 7 -57.65 78.57 2.42
C ILE A 7 -57.11 78.27 3.83
N ALA A 8 -56.60 79.38 4.38
CA ALA A 8 -56.61 79.74 5.78
C ALA A 8 -58.02 80.19 6.26
N SER A 9 -58.33 79.85 7.50
CA SER A 9 -59.27 80.51 8.42
C SER A 9 -58.90 79.95 9.81
N GLY A 10 -58.74 80.67 10.92
CA GLY A 10 -58.95 82.05 11.32
C GLY A 10 -59.07 81.99 12.85
N GLY A 11 -58.40 82.88 13.60
CA GLY A 11 -58.62 83.02 15.05
C GLY A 11 -57.36 83.28 15.87
N PRO A 12 -57.17 84.51 16.41
CA PRO A 12 -56.05 84.85 17.29
C PRO A 12 -56.43 84.59 18.77
N GLY A 13 -55.49 84.06 19.53
CA GLY A 13 -55.65 83.80 20.97
C GLY A 13 -54.32 83.99 21.67
N GLU A 14 -54.10 85.24 22.08
CA GLU A 14 -52.99 85.75 22.85
C GLU A 14 -52.92 85.06 24.24
N GLY A 15 -51.73 84.61 24.61
CA GLY A 15 -51.46 83.94 25.88
C GLY A 15 -49.97 83.82 26.11
N ILE A 16 -49.33 84.94 26.44
CA ILE A 16 -47.94 84.99 26.90
C ILE A 16 -47.92 84.44 28.33
N GLY A 17 -47.44 83.20 28.47
CA GLY A 17 -47.09 82.58 29.74
C GLY A 17 -45.58 82.43 29.81
N ASP A 18 -44.97 83.15 30.74
CA ASP A 18 -43.56 83.06 31.12
C ASP A 18 -43.23 81.66 31.67
N ASP A 19 -42.72 80.78 30.81
CA ASP A 19 -42.13 79.51 31.24
C ASP A 19 -40.61 79.63 31.31
N ALA A 20 -40.13 79.78 32.55
CA ALA A 20 -38.74 79.76 32.93
C ALA A 20 -38.02 78.51 32.38
N ALA A 21 -36.95 78.72 31.61
CA ALA A 21 -36.09 77.64 31.12
C ALA A 21 -35.29 77.02 32.29
N PRO A 22 -35.40 75.70 32.57
CA PRO A 22 -34.49 75.05 33.49
C PRO A 22 -33.15 74.74 32.80
N ALA A 23 -32.06 75.19 33.42
CA ALA A 23 -30.69 74.88 33.02
C ALA A 23 -30.46 73.36 32.97
N ARG A 24 -30.17 72.81 31.78
CA ARG A 24 -29.79 71.41 31.60
C ARG A 24 -28.40 71.14 32.19
N ARG A 25 -28.35 70.52 33.37
CA ARG A 25 -27.14 69.88 33.89
C ARG A 25 -26.83 68.65 33.03
N PHE A 26 -25.67 68.65 32.37
CA PHE A 26 -25.13 67.45 31.75
C PHE A 26 -24.66 66.49 32.85
N GLN A 27 -25.46 65.45 33.10
CA GLN A 27 -25.11 64.37 34.01
C GLN A 27 -24.45 63.26 33.18
N PHE A 28 -23.14 63.06 33.37
CA PHE A 28 -22.41 61.96 32.76
C PHE A 28 -22.82 60.65 33.44
N ASP A 29 -23.44 59.76 32.67
CA ASP A 29 -23.80 58.40 33.06
C ASP A 29 -22.69 57.43 32.58
N PRO A 30 -21.89 56.83 33.49
CA PRO A 30 -20.76 55.98 33.11
C PRO A 30 -21.16 54.57 32.67
N ASP A 31 -22.44 54.18 32.71
CA ASP A 31 -22.86 52.80 32.43
C ASP A 31 -23.21 52.55 30.96
N ARG A 32 -22.26 52.87 30.06
CA ARG A 32 -22.26 52.27 28.70
C ARG A 32 -21.80 50.82 28.78
N ARG A 33 -22.76 49.98 29.17
CA ARG A 33 -22.98 48.57 28.82
C ARG A 33 -21.84 47.93 28.01
N GLN A 34 -21.01 47.17 28.72
CA GLN A 34 -20.23 46.09 28.14
C GLN A 34 -21.16 45.20 27.30
N ALA A 35 -20.79 45.00 26.03
CA ALA A 35 -21.52 44.13 25.13
C ALA A 35 -21.60 42.72 25.75
N ARG A 36 -22.81 42.35 26.20
CA ARG A 36 -23.13 41.00 26.64
C ARG A 36 -23.01 40.07 25.43
N VAL A 37 -21.87 39.42 25.26
CA VAL A 37 -21.77 38.21 24.45
C VAL A 37 -22.53 37.13 25.21
N SER A 38 -23.53 36.54 24.56
CA SER A 38 -24.43 35.57 25.19
C SER A 38 -23.67 34.34 25.71
N PRO A 39 -23.96 33.86 26.94
CA PRO A 39 -23.18 32.80 27.60
C PRO A 39 -23.33 31.41 26.95
N GLN A 40 -24.22 31.26 25.96
CA GLN A 40 -24.49 30.01 25.26
C GLN A 40 -23.48 29.74 24.13
N TYR A 41 -23.05 30.79 23.40
CA TYR A 41 -21.99 30.67 22.38
C TYR A 41 -20.61 30.38 22.99
N SER A 42 -20.36 30.84 24.21
CA SER A 42 -19.08 30.61 24.89
C SER A 42 -18.83 29.14 25.26
N ARG A 43 -19.88 28.38 25.58
CA ARG A 43 -19.74 26.95 25.98
C ARG A 43 -19.60 26.03 24.77
N PHE A 44 -20.29 26.35 23.67
CA PHE A 44 -20.17 25.62 22.41
C PHE A 44 -18.77 25.73 21.80
N VAL A 45 -18.20 26.95 21.78
CA VAL A 45 -16.81 27.17 21.29
C VAL A 45 -15.78 26.50 22.20
N GLY A 46 -16.01 26.49 23.52
CA GLY A 46 -15.16 25.78 24.48
C GLY A 46 -15.15 24.26 24.25
N MET A 47 -16.30 23.65 23.99
CA MET A 47 -16.41 22.22 23.71
C MET A 47 -15.77 21.84 22.38
N MET A 48 -15.92 22.68 21.34
CA MET A 48 -15.29 22.45 20.04
C MET A 48 -13.76 22.50 20.11
N LYS A 49 -13.18 23.34 20.98
CA LYS A 49 -11.73 23.42 21.21
C LYS A 49 -11.13 22.13 21.78
N LEU A 50 -11.92 21.28 22.43
CA LEU A 50 -11.47 20.00 22.99
C LEU A 50 -11.82 18.81 22.07
N LEU A 51 -12.98 18.86 21.43
CA LEU A 51 -13.48 17.77 20.58
C LEU A 51 -12.66 17.66 19.28
N LEU A 52 -12.27 18.78 18.67
CA LEU A 52 -11.44 18.80 17.46
C LEU A 52 -10.08 18.13 17.62
N PRO A 53 -9.23 18.49 18.61
CA PRO A 53 -7.95 17.84 18.79
C PRO A 53 -8.09 16.37 19.22
N LEU A 54 -9.13 16.02 19.98
CA LEU A 54 -9.38 14.63 20.37
C LEU A 54 -9.77 13.75 19.18
N LEU A 55 -10.58 14.28 18.26
CA LEU A 55 -10.95 13.59 17.03
C LEU A 55 -9.74 13.48 16.08
N ALA A 56 -8.92 14.52 15.96
CA ALA A 56 -7.68 14.47 15.20
C ALA A 56 -6.71 13.42 15.75
N PHE A 57 -6.56 13.34 17.08
CA PHE A 57 -5.74 12.32 17.73
C PHE A 57 -6.29 10.91 17.48
N GLY A 58 -7.61 10.74 17.57
CA GLY A 58 -8.28 9.48 17.26
C GLY A 58 -8.04 9.02 15.81
N LEU A 59 -8.07 9.94 14.84
CA LEU A 59 -7.75 9.64 13.45
C LEU A 59 -6.29 9.21 13.26
N VAL A 60 -5.34 9.88 13.94
CA VAL A 60 -3.93 9.50 13.89
C VAL A 60 -3.72 8.10 14.47
N VAL A 61 -4.31 7.82 15.65
CA VAL A 61 -4.24 6.48 16.27
C VAL A 61 -4.88 5.42 15.36
N ALA A 62 -6.03 5.74 14.75
CA ALA A 62 -6.68 4.84 13.80
C ALA A 62 -5.77 4.54 12.60
N VAL A 63 -5.13 5.54 12.00
CA VAL A 63 -4.19 5.36 10.86
C VAL A 63 -2.95 4.57 11.27
N VAL A 64 -2.47 4.71 12.51
CA VAL A 64 -1.32 3.94 13.03
C VAL A 64 -1.67 2.49 13.32
N ILE A 65 -2.90 2.19 13.73
CA ILE A 65 -3.38 0.82 14.02
C ILE A 65 -3.90 0.12 12.75
N TRP A 66 -4.45 0.87 11.80
CA TRP A 66 -4.94 0.40 10.49
C TRP A 66 -4.01 -0.56 9.73
N PRO A 67 -2.67 -0.42 9.74
CA PRO A 67 -1.79 -1.28 8.95
C PRO A 67 -1.76 -2.74 9.41
N ASN A 68 -2.31 -3.05 10.60
CA ASN A 68 -2.24 -4.41 11.14
C ASN A 68 -3.24 -5.38 10.48
N GLU A 69 -4.34 -4.88 9.93
CA GLU A 69 -5.42 -5.71 9.34
C GLU A 69 -5.36 -5.80 7.81
N PHE A 70 -4.45 -5.08 7.14
CA PHE A 70 -4.31 -5.07 5.67
C PHE A 70 -3.18 -5.98 5.14
N ARG A 71 -2.63 -6.86 5.97
CA ARG A 71 -1.67 -7.88 5.52
C ARG A 71 -2.30 -9.00 4.68
N GLU A 72 -3.63 -9.06 4.57
CA GLU A 72 -4.34 -10.08 3.77
C GLU A 72 -4.71 -9.62 2.34
N ALA A 73 -4.33 -8.42 1.91
CA ALA A 73 -4.62 -7.94 0.56
C ALA A 73 -3.45 -8.15 -0.42
N THR A 74 -2.81 -9.34 -0.43
CA THR A 74 -2.06 -9.78 -1.62
C THR A 74 -3.04 -10.37 -2.63
N GLY A 75 -3.82 -9.48 -3.25
CA GLY A 75 -4.85 -9.84 -4.22
C GLY A 75 -4.25 -10.06 -5.61
N PHE A 76 -4.46 -11.25 -6.17
CA PHE A 76 -4.39 -11.45 -7.61
C PHE A 76 -5.31 -10.43 -8.29
N HIS A 77 -4.83 -9.72 -9.32
CA HIS A 77 -5.72 -8.94 -10.18
C HIS A 77 -6.66 -9.92 -10.90
N LEU A 78 -7.88 -10.04 -10.38
CA LEU A 78 -8.98 -10.85 -10.90
C LEU A 78 -9.39 -10.32 -12.28
N SER A 79 -8.88 -10.91 -13.35
CA SER A 79 -9.57 -10.91 -14.64
C SER A 79 -10.38 -12.21 -14.68
N TYR A 80 -11.61 -12.15 -14.19
CA TYR A 80 -12.54 -13.28 -14.24
C TYR A 80 -12.91 -13.59 -15.69
N VAL A 81 -12.63 -14.81 -16.12
CA VAL A 81 -13.40 -15.48 -17.17
C VAL A 81 -14.14 -16.61 -16.47
N SER A 82 -15.24 -16.28 -15.80
CA SER A 82 -16.14 -17.28 -15.25
C SER A 82 -17.03 -17.80 -16.38
N SER A 83 -16.90 -19.07 -16.72
CA SER A 83 -17.99 -19.78 -17.40
C SER A 83 -19.14 -19.90 -16.41
N GLU A 84 -20.29 -19.30 -16.77
CA GLU A 84 -21.58 -19.55 -16.14
C GLU A 84 -21.88 -21.04 -16.23
N ASP A 85 -21.58 -21.80 -15.18
CA ASP A 85 -22.29 -23.03 -14.82
C ASP A 85 -21.78 -23.49 -13.45
N GLY A 86 -22.71 -23.70 -12.51
CA GLY A 86 -22.48 -24.02 -11.10
C GLY A 86 -21.85 -25.40 -10.84
N SER A 87 -20.94 -25.85 -11.69
CA SER A 87 -20.00 -26.95 -11.40
C SER A 87 -18.75 -26.37 -10.75
N ALA A 88 -18.10 -27.14 -9.86
CA ALA A 88 -16.82 -26.77 -9.24
C ALA A 88 -15.75 -26.62 -10.33
N THR A 89 -15.72 -25.43 -10.93
CA THR A 89 -14.89 -25.11 -12.07
C THR A 89 -13.53 -24.71 -11.53
N GLU A 90 -12.49 -25.39 -12.02
CA GLU A 90 -11.10 -25.12 -11.69
C GLU A 90 -10.79 -23.65 -11.94
N LEU A 91 -10.51 -22.89 -10.87
CA LEU A 91 -10.31 -21.45 -10.96
C LEU A 91 -8.97 -21.19 -11.65
N THR A 92 -9.05 -20.71 -12.89
CA THR A 92 -7.88 -20.43 -13.72
C THR A 92 -7.80 -18.94 -14.04
N MET A 93 -6.65 -18.35 -13.76
CA MET A 93 -6.31 -16.97 -14.10
C MET A 93 -5.28 -16.94 -15.23
N LEU A 94 -5.51 -16.10 -16.23
CA LEU A 94 -4.58 -15.87 -17.34
C LEU A 94 -3.72 -14.64 -17.05
N ARG A 95 -2.42 -14.75 -17.31
CA ARG A 95 -1.41 -13.71 -17.02
C ARG A 95 -1.50 -13.14 -15.59
N PRO A 96 -1.56 -14.00 -14.56
CA PRO A 96 -1.57 -13.53 -13.18
C PRO A 96 -0.29 -12.73 -12.88
N ARG A 97 -0.44 -11.71 -12.05
CA ARG A 97 0.66 -10.98 -11.43
C ARG A 97 0.41 -10.90 -9.94
N TYR A 98 1.33 -11.46 -9.18
CA TYR A 98 1.34 -11.43 -7.72
C TYR A 98 2.46 -10.50 -7.24
N LEU A 99 2.12 -9.58 -6.35
CA LEU A 99 3.07 -8.71 -5.68
C LEU A 99 3.06 -9.07 -4.20
N GLY A 100 4.23 -9.33 -3.64
CA GLY A 100 4.38 -9.73 -2.26
C GLY A 100 5.61 -9.10 -1.64
N THR A 101 5.77 -9.33 -0.34
CA THR A 101 6.99 -9.03 0.40
C THR A 101 7.47 -10.29 1.09
N ASP A 102 8.77 -10.55 1.07
CA ASP A 102 9.33 -11.68 1.82
C ASP A 102 9.40 -11.39 3.33
N ALA A 103 9.90 -12.35 4.12
CA ALA A 103 10.03 -12.19 5.57
C ALA A 103 10.99 -11.05 6.00
N ARG A 104 11.82 -10.53 5.08
CA ARG A 104 12.70 -9.37 5.29
C ARG A 104 12.09 -8.07 4.75
N ASN A 105 10.78 -8.09 4.46
CA ASN A 105 10.03 -6.96 3.92
C ASN A 105 10.56 -6.46 2.56
N ARG A 106 11.17 -7.36 1.77
CA ARG A 106 11.66 -7.04 0.43
C ARG A 106 10.58 -7.34 -0.60
N PRO A 107 10.26 -6.41 -1.50
CA PRO A 107 9.24 -6.63 -2.50
C PRO A 107 9.71 -7.65 -3.53
N PHE A 108 8.79 -8.50 -3.96
CA PHE A 108 8.98 -9.40 -5.09
C PHE A 108 7.73 -9.41 -5.97
N VAL A 109 7.92 -9.74 -7.24
CA VAL A 109 6.85 -9.88 -8.22
C VAL A 109 6.93 -11.27 -8.83
N VAL A 110 5.80 -11.98 -8.85
CA VAL A 110 5.66 -13.24 -9.58
C VAL A 110 4.66 -13.04 -10.70
N THR A 111 5.06 -13.37 -11.92
CA THR A 111 4.18 -13.44 -13.08
C THR A 111 4.14 -14.88 -13.60
N ALA A 112 3.06 -15.24 -14.25
CA ALA A 112 2.95 -16.50 -14.98
C ALA A 112 2.04 -16.32 -16.18
N ASP A 113 2.03 -17.26 -17.11
CA ASP A 113 1.05 -17.26 -18.19
C ASP A 113 -0.32 -17.75 -17.72
N GLN A 114 -0.33 -18.69 -16.78
CA GLN A 114 -1.54 -19.24 -16.18
C GLN A 114 -1.29 -19.57 -14.71
N ALA A 115 -2.25 -19.25 -13.85
CA ALA A 115 -2.36 -19.77 -12.49
C ALA A 115 -3.66 -20.52 -12.34
N THR A 116 -3.60 -21.74 -11.83
CA THR A 116 -4.76 -22.60 -11.67
C THR A 116 -4.81 -23.13 -10.25
N GLN A 117 -5.92 -22.87 -9.57
CA GLN A 117 -6.16 -23.33 -8.20
C GLN A 117 -6.71 -24.75 -8.21
N ASP A 118 -6.07 -25.64 -7.44
CA ASP A 118 -6.50 -27.04 -7.35
C ASP A 118 -7.89 -27.14 -6.68
N LEU A 119 -8.76 -27.99 -7.26
CA LEU A 119 -10.13 -28.19 -6.80
C LEU A 119 -10.23 -28.93 -5.45
N LYS A 120 -9.28 -29.82 -5.17
CA LYS A 120 -9.23 -30.63 -3.94
C LYS A 120 -8.54 -29.88 -2.82
N ASP A 121 -7.49 -29.11 -3.14
CA ASP A 121 -6.77 -28.27 -2.19
C ASP A 121 -6.63 -26.85 -2.72
N GLN A 122 -7.57 -25.98 -2.36
CA GLN A 122 -7.59 -24.57 -2.75
C GLN A 122 -6.34 -23.79 -2.32
N ARG A 123 -5.47 -24.35 -1.46
CA ARG A 123 -4.20 -23.73 -1.07
C ARG A 123 -3.06 -24.04 -2.05
N GLN A 124 -3.27 -24.94 -3.02
CA GLN A 124 -2.31 -25.25 -4.07
C GLN A 124 -2.66 -24.48 -5.35
N ILE A 125 -1.66 -23.77 -5.87
CA ILE A 125 -1.76 -22.97 -7.08
C ILE A 125 -0.69 -23.48 -8.04
N SER A 126 -1.14 -24.07 -9.14
CA SER A 126 -0.29 -24.48 -10.25
C SER A 126 -0.01 -23.28 -11.14
N LEU A 127 1.26 -23.04 -11.45
CA LEU A 127 1.75 -21.93 -12.24
C LEU A 127 2.41 -22.49 -13.50
N THR A 128 2.08 -21.92 -14.66
CA THR A 128 2.67 -22.29 -15.96
C THR A 128 3.49 -21.12 -16.49
N ARG A 129 4.73 -21.41 -16.92
CA ARG A 129 5.71 -20.43 -17.44
C ARG A 129 5.82 -19.24 -16.49
N LEU A 130 6.28 -19.50 -15.27
CA LEU A 130 6.39 -18.48 -14.25
C LEU A 130 7.73 -17.73 -14.33
N GLN A 131 7.69 -16.47 -13.92
CA GLN A 131 8.84 -15.61 -13.73
C GLN A 131 8.70 -14.90 -12.38
N ALA A 132 9.75 -14.94 -11.56
CA ALA A 132 9.81 -14.28 -10.27
C ALA A 132 10.98 -13.28 -10.25
N ASP A 133 10.66 -12.01 -10.07
CA ASP A 133 11.64 -10.92 -9.97
C ASP A 133 11.76 -10.47 -8.52
N ILE A 134 12.97 -10.55 -7.97
CA ILE A 134 13.25 -10.28 -6.56
C ILE A 134 14.34 -9.23 -6.45
N SER A 135 14.06 -8.20 -5.63
CA SER A 135 15.02 -7.16 -5.30
C SER A 135 15.62 -7.39 -3.91
N THR A 136 16.92 -7.18 -3.78
CA THR A 136 17.68 -7.20 -2.52
C THR A 136 17.82 -5.79 -1.96
N VAL A 137 18.05 -5.67 -0.64
CA VAL A 137 18.22 -4.40 0.08
C VAL A 137 19.34 -3.54 -0.53
N ASP A 138 20.40 -4.18 -1.01
CA ASP A 138 21.56 -3.53 -1.64
C ASP A 138 21.29 -3.02 -3.07
N GLY A 139 20.05 -3.10 -3.56
CA GLY A 139 19.68 -2.71 -4.92
C GLY A 139 19.96 -3.76 -6.00
N ARG A 140 20.58 -4.88 -5.63
CA ARG A 140 20.76 -6.04 -6.52
C ARG A 140 19.43 -6.71 -6.84
N TRP A 141 19.30 -7.26 -8.03
CA TRP A 141 18.12 -8.02 -8.42
C TRP A 141 18.49 -9.35 -9.07
N PHE A 142 17.59 -10.30 -8.94
CA PHE A 142 17.65 -11.55 -9.67
C PHE A 142 16.27 -11.94 -10.15
N THR A 143 16.25 -12.67 -11.25
CA THR A 143 15.02 -13.20 -11.85
C THR A 143 15.12 -14.70 -11.96
N VAL A 144 14.04 -15.39 -11.64
CA VAL A 144 13.92 -16.85 -11.74
C VAL A 144 12.79 -17.17 -12.70
N MET A 145 13.08 -17.97 -13.72
CA MET A 145 12.11 -18.45 -14.68
C MET A 145 11.97 -19.97 -14.54
N ALA A 146 10.75 -20.49 -14.62
CA ALA A 146 10.51 -21.93 -14.61
C ALA A 146 9.34 -22.32 -15.52
N ALA A 147 9.41 -23.51 -16.11
CA ALA A 147 8.37 -24.02 -16.99
C ALA A 147 7.06 -24.28 -16.23
N THR A 148 7.15 -24.89 -15.06
CA THR A 148 6.02 -25.09 -14.16
C THR A 148 6.41 -24.83 -12.71
N GLY A 149 5.42 -24.51 -11.88
CA GLY A 149 5.59 -24.43 -10.44
C GLY A 149 4.31 -24.71 -9.70
N VAL A 150 4.43 -25.25 -8.49
CA VAL A 150 3.30 -25.47 -7.58
C VAL A 150 3.57 -24.69 -6.30
N TYR A 151 2.73 -23.69 -6.05
CA TYR A 151 2.79 -22.87 -4.85
C TYR A 151 1.76 -23.35 -3.84
N HIS A 152 2.20 -23.64 -2.61
CA HIS A 152 1.33 -23.99 -1.51
C HIS A 152 1.23 -22.81 -0.53
N GLN A 153 0.11 -22.09 -0.54
CA GLN A 153 -0.07 -20.83 0.17
C GLN A 153 0.12 -20.96 1.69
N GLN A 154 -0.45 -21.99 2.33
CA GLN A 154 -0.32 -22.15 3.79
C GLN A 154 1.10 -22.53 4.24
N ARG A 155 1.79 -23.38 3.48
CA ARG A 155 3.18 -23.78 3.81
C ARG A 155 4.20 -22.74 3.35
N GLN A 156 3.78 -21.80 2.51
CA GLN A 156 4.63 -20.86 1.78
C GLN A 156 5.79 -21.59 1.07
N HIS A 157 5.48 -22.74 0.49
CA HIS A 157 6.43 -23.59 -0.22
C HIS A 157 6.16 -23.53 -1.73
N LEU A 158 7.21 -23.39 -2.52
CA LEU A 158 7.16 -23.33 -3.97
C LEU A 158 8.03 -24.44 -4.54
N HIS A 159 7.41 -25.36 -5.28
CA HIS A 159 8.11 -26.40 -6.01
C HIS A 159 8.18 -26.00 -7.48
N LEU A 160 9.37 -25.83 -8.02
CA LEU A 160 9.62 -25.50 -9.41
C LEU A 160 10.10 -26.72 -10.17
N GLN A 161 9.62 -26.90 -11.39
CA GLN A 161 9.98 -28.03 -12.23
C GLN A 161 10.15 -27.63 -13.71
N GLY A 162 11.05 -28.32 -14.39
CA GLY A 162 11.38 -28.13 -15.80
C GLY A 162 12.56 -27.20 -15.98
N ALA A 163 12.67 -26.55 -17.15
CA ALA A 163 13.79 -25.64 -17.41
C ALA A 163 13.74 -24.43 -16.46
N ILE A 164 14.53 -24.49 -15.38
CA ILE A 164 14.64 -23.43 -14.37
C ILE A 164 15.90 -22.64 -14.65
N ASN A 165 15.74 -21.34 -14.89
CA ASN A 165 16.83 -20.42 -15.14
C ASN A 165 16.80 -19.27 -14.14
N LEU A 166 17.93 -19.01 -13.50
CA LEU A 166 18.12 -17.87 -12.61
C LEU A 166 19.12 -16.93 -13.25
N PHE A 167 18.80 -15.65 -13.35
CA PHE A 167 19.70 -14.60 -13.80
C PHE A 167 19.89 -13.55 -12.71
N THR A 168 21.09 -12.99 -12.63
CA THR A 168 21.44 -11.91 -11.71
C THR A 168 21.92 -10.69 -12.48
N ASP A 169 21.80 -9.52 -11.85
CA ASP A 169 22.31 -8.25 -12.37
C ASP A 169 23.84 -8.22 -12.57
N GLN A 170 24.58 -9.09 -11.89
CA GLN A 170 26.03 -9.24 -12.01
C GLN A 170 26.46 -10.14 -13.19
N GLY A 171 25.52 -10.63 -14.00
CA GLY A 171 25.80 -11.49 -15.15
C GLY A 171 26.03 -12.96 -14.79
N TYR A 172 25.60 -13.40 -13.60
CA TYR A 172 25.52 -14.83 -13.29
C TYR A 172 24.22 -15.43 -13.80
N GLU A 173 24.32 -16.66 -14.30
CA GLU A 173 23.21 -17.50 -14.72
C GLU A 173 23.33 -18.89 -14.08
N PHE A 174 22.22 -19.42 -13.58
CA PHE A 174 22.13 -20.79 -13.06
C PHE A 174 20.98 -21.54 -13.70
N ASN A 175 21.23 -22.78 -14.10
CA ASN A 175 20.28 -23.69 -14.73
C ASN A 175 20.07 -24.90 -13.81
N ALA A 176 18.81 -25.27 -13.59
CA ALA A 176 18.40 -26.43 -12.80
C ALA A 176 17.12 -27.06 -13.40
N GLU A 177 16.77 -28.26 -12.94
CA GLU A 177 15.56 -28.97 -13.40
C GLU A 177 14.45 -29.02 -12.33
N ILE A 178 14.83 -29.13 -11.06
CA ILE A 178 13.91 -29.18 -9.92
C ILE A 178 14.48 -28.30 -8.82
N VAL A 179 13.66 -27.40 -8.28
CA VAL A 179 14.03 -26.56 -7.13
C VAL A 179 12.86 -26.52 -6.16
N GLU A 180 13.13 -26.79 -4.89
CA GLU A 180 12.20 -26.59 -3.79
C GLU A 180 12.56 -25.31 -3.05
N ILE A 181 11.58 -24.47 -2.74
CA ILE A 181 11.80 -23.16 -2.13
C ILE A 181 10.87 -23.01 -0.94
N ASP A 182 11.44 -22.75 0.23
CA ASP A 182 10.71 -22.32 1.42
C ASP A 182 10.81 -20.79 1.56
N LEU A 183 9.69 -20.12 1.32
CA LEU A 183 9.62 -18.66 1.36
C LEU A 183 9.62 -18.09 2.78
N ASN A 184 9.32 -18.91 3.81
CA ASN A 184 9.31 -18.46 5.20
C ASN A 184 10.72 -18.17 5.69
N ILE A 185 11.62 -19.12 5.42
CA ILE A 185 13.02 -19.09 5.87
C ILE A 185 13.97 -18.63 4.77
N GLY A 186 13.48 -18.47 3.54
CA GLY A 186 14.28 -18.01 2.42
C GLY A 186 15.33 -19.02 1.98
N GLN A 187 14.98 -20.31 2.02
CA GLN A 187 15.85 -21.39 1.57
C GLN A 187 15.38 -21.95 0.23
N ALA A 188 16.32 -22.36 -0.61
CA ALA A 188 16.03 -23.10 -1.82
C ALA A 188 16.98 -24.27 -1.98
N THR A 189 16.46 -25.44 -2.33
CA THR A 189 17.25 -26.66 -2.51
C THR A 189 17.00 -27.25 -3.89
N SER A 190 18.04 -27.81 -4.48
CA SER A 190 17.97 -28.60 -5.70
C SER A 190 18.78 -29.87 -5.47
N ASP A 191 18.08 -31.00 -5.50
CA ASP A 191 18.71 -32.33 -5.42
C ASP A 191 19.11 -32.89 -6.79
N GLN A 192 18.95 -32.08 -7.85
CA GLN A 192 19.34 -32.41 -9.22
C GLN A 192 20.58 -31.62 -9.64
N PRO A 193 21.30 -32.08 -10.69
CA PRO A 193 22.47 -31.37 -11.19
C PRO A 193 22.16 -29.92 -11.54
N VAL A 194 23.02 -29.03 -11.08
CA VAL A 194 22.97 -27.59 -11.36
C VAL A 194 24.16 -27.16 -12.17
N HIS A 195 23.93 -26.23 -13.08
CA HIS A 195 24.94 -25.61 -13.91
C HIS A 195 24.93 -24.11 -13.66
N GLY A 196 26.09 -23.52 -13.38
CA GLY A 196 26.26 -22.09 -13.18
C GLY A 196 27.28 -21.52 -14.17
N GLN A 197 27.06 -20.30 -14.63
CA GLN A 197 28.00 -19.57 -15.45
C GLN A 197 27.99 -18.08 -15.11
N GLY A 198 29.10 -17.39 -15.38
CA GLY A 198 29.18 -15.94 -15.25
C GLY A 198 30.62 -15.43 -15.30
N PRO A 199 30.90 -14.24 -14.77
CA PRO A 199 32.23 -13.65 -14.80
C PRO A 199 33.36 -14.49 -14.20
N PHE A 200 33.04 -15.43 -13.28
CA PHE A 200 34.01 -16.35 -12.71
C PHE A 200 34.36 -17.54 -13.63
N GLY A 201 33.64 -17.75 -14.72
CA GLY A 201 33.70 -18.94 -15.55
C GLY A 201 32.48 -19.84 -15.38
N THR A 202 32.68 -21.16 -15.32
CA THR A 202 31.58 -22.15 -15.24
C THR A 202 31.67 -23.01 -13.98
N LEU A 203 30.51 -23.48 -13.51
CA LEU A 203 30.31 -24.30 -12.34
C LEU A 203 29.34 -25.43 -12.68
N ARG A 204 29.64 -26.64 -12.22
CA ARG A 204 28.71 -27.77 -12.23
C ARG A 204 28.73 -28.44 -10.87
N ALA A 205 27.56 -28.73 -10.31
CA ALA A 205 27.42 -29.50 -9.08
C ALA A 205 26.23 -30.44 -9.19
N ASP A 206 26.19 -31.47 -8.33
CA ASP A 206 25.08 -32.42 -8.34
C ASP A 206 23.89 -31.93 -7.50
N ARG A 207 24.14 -31.01 -6.54
CA ARG A 207 23.11 -30.39 -5.70
C ARG A 207 23.46 -28.94 -5.40
N MET A 208 22.42 -28.15 -5.15
CA MET A 208 22.51 -26.76 -4.73
C MET A 208 21.63 -26.52 -3.51
N GLU A 209 22.12 -25.68 -2.60
CA GLU A 209 21.38 -25.17 -1.47
C GLU A 209 21.63 -23.67 -1.35
N VAL A 210 20.55 -22.92 -1.21
CA VAL A 210 20.56 -21.47 -1.08
C VAL A 210 19.99 -21.13 0.27
N GLU A 211 20.69 -20.29 1.01
CA GLU A 211 20.28 -19.84 2.33
C GLU A 211 20.24 -18.31 2.40
N ASP A 212 19.66 -17.81 3.50
CA ASP A 212 19.57 -16.40 3.83
C ASP A 212 18.97 -15.58 2.69
N PHE A 213 17.96 -16.15 2.02
CA PHE A 213 17.28 -15.61 0.85
C PHE A 213 18.26 -15.14 -0.25
N GLY A 214 19.18 -16.02 -0.62
CA GLY A 214 20.12 -15.81 -1.74
C GLY A 214 21.46 -15.19 -1.36
N GLN A 215 21.77 -15.03 -0.07
CA GLN A 215 23.07 -14.48 0.35
C GLN A 215 24.17 -15.55 0.37
N ARG A 216 23.82 -16.81 0.64
CA ARG A 216 24.75 -17.93 0.66
C ARG A 216 24.29 -19.01 -0.30
N LEU A 217 25.20 -19.48 -1.13
CA LEU A 217 24.97 -20.59 -2.06
C LEU A 217 25.98 -21.69 -1.74
N PHE A 218 25.48 -22.90 -1.53
CA PHE A 218 26.25 -24.10 -1.27
C PHE A 218 26.06 -25.07 -2.42
N PHE A 219 27.17 -25.59 -2.94
CA PHE A 219 27.18 -26.58 -4.01
C PHE A 219 27.76 -27.88 -3.48
N LYS A 220 27.05 -29.00 -3.66
CA LYS A 220 27.42 -30.30 -3.09
C LYS A 220 27.40 -31.37 -4.18
N GLY A 221 28.29 -32.35 -4.06
CA GLY A 221 28.40 -33.48 -5.00
C GLY A 221 29.09 -33.13 -6.33
N ASN A 222 30.13 -33.90 -6.66
CA ASN A 222 30.97 -33.81 -7.87
C ASN A 222 31.16 -32.37 -8.42
N VAL A 223 31.49 -31.43 -7.54
CA VAL A 223 31.62 -30.02 -7.90
C VAL A 223 32.82 -29.83 -8.83
N LYS A 224 32.57 -29.28 -10.01
CA LYS A 224 33.61 -28.94 -10.99
C LYS A 224 33.47 -27.45 -11.32
N MET A 225 34.57 -26.72 -11.18
CA MET A 225 34.62 -25.30 -11.50
C MET A 225 35.73 -25.06 -12.52
N HIS A 226 35.43 -24.30 -13.57
CA HIS A 226 36.41 -23.81 -14.52
C HIS A 226 36.47 -22.30 -14.43
N ILE A 227 37.61 -21.79 -13.93
CA ILE A 227 37.80 -20.36 -13.70
C ILE A 227 38.43 -19.73 -14.94
N MET A 228 37.75 -18.74 -15.51
CA MET A 228 38.31 -17.95 -16.62
C MET A 228 38.91 -16.67 -16.05
N ALA A 229 40.18 -16.41 -16.37
CA ALA A 229 40.80 -15.14 -16.02
C ALA A 229 40.19 -14.02 -16.85
N GLN A 230 39.62 -13.02 -16.19
CA GLN A 230 39.20 -11.77 -16.83
C GLN A 230 40.46 -11.08 -17.37
N GLY A 231 40.67 -11.14 -18.68
CA GLY A 231 41.74 -10.39 -19.33
C GLY A 231 41.47 -8.91 -19.11
N LYS A 232 42.39 -8.21 -18.42
CA LYS A 232 42.36 -6.74 -18.35
C LYS A 232 42.50 -6.20 -19.77
N GLY A 233 41.41 -5.65 -20.31
CA GLY A 233 41.46 -4.72 -21.45
C GLY A 233 42.02 -3.37 -21.01
#